data_AF-A0A7C4BDA1-F1
#
_entry.id   AF-A0A7C4BDA1-F1
#
_cell.length_a   1.000
_cell.length_b   1.000
_cell.length_c   1.000
_cell.angle_alpha   90.00
_cell.angle_beta   90.00
_cell.angle_gamma   90.00
#
_symmetry.space_group_name_H-M   'P 1'
#
loop_
_entity.id
_entity.type
_entity.pdbx_description
1 polymer ?
#
loop_
_entity_poly.entity_id
_entity_poly.type
_entity_poly.pdbx_seq_one_letter_code
_entity_poly.pdbx_strand_id
1 'polypeptide(L)'
;MRLNFRRWVILFYLLGLAAFSFYLLNIPGEKYRVLTTSDSGFFAGIAEELNSRNGFMDRYPRSHAPTGWPVGVQDQGQPLLAVMLYRGVSAVFPGVQLMDVINLWSPLLFAIFLFAVFLIARELAGDLAGCAAAFFASVLVGSIYWCKFAAFDREAL
;
A
#
# COMPACT_ATOMS: atom_id res chain seq x y z
N MET A 1 -18.84 32.68 -7.52
CA MET A 1 -18.04 31.45 -7.74
C MET A 1 -19.03 30.33 -8.10
N ARG A 2 -19.13 29.90 -9.36
CA ARG A 2 -20.03 28.78 -9.72
C ARG A 2 -19.37 27.48 -9.25
N LEU A 3 -19.91 26.88 -8.20
CA LEU A 3 -19.56 25.53 -7.76
C LEU A 3 -19.72 24.58 -8.95
N ASN A 4 -18.62 23.97 -9.38
CA ASN A 4 -18.65 22.99 -10.46
C ASN A 4 -19.10 21.64 -9.89
N PHE A 5 -20.41 21.52 -9.65
CA PHE A 5 -21.06 20.40 -8.96
C PHE A 5 -20.61 19.02 -9.48
N ARG A 6 -20.45 18.88 -10.80
CA ARG A 6 -19.94 17.65 -11.43
C ARG A 6 -18.59 17.20 -10.88
N ARG A 7 -17.64 18.12 -10.68
CA ARG A 7 -16.31 17.77 -10.16
C ARG A 7 -16.37 17.29 -8.72
N TRP A 8 -17.25 17.89 -7.92
CA TRP A 8 -17.47 17.46 -6.54
C TRP A 8 -18.12 16.08 -6.47
N VAL A 9 -19.11 15.80 -7.32
CA VAL A 9 -19.72 14.48 -7.42
C VAL A 9 -18.67 13.42 -7.74
N ILE A 10 -17.78 13.68 -8.71
CA ILE A 10 -16.69 12.75 -9.06
C ILE A 10 -15.71 12.58 -7.89
N LEU A 11 -15.32 13.66 -7.22
CA LEU A 11 -14.42 13.59 -6.08
C LEU A 11 -15.02 12.75 -4.94
N PHE A 12 -16.27 13.01 -4.55
CA PHE A 12 -16.95 12.24 -3.50
C PHE A 12 -17.15 10.79 -3.90
N TYR A 13 -17.41 10.52 -5.18
CA TYR A 13 -17.46 9.17 -5.72
C TYR A 13 -16.12 8.43 -5.54
N LEU A 14 -15.01 9.06 -5.92
CA LEU A 14 -13.67 8.45 -5.77
C LEU A 14 -13.27 8.27 -4.31
N LEU A 15 -13.58 9.24 -3.45
CA LEU A 15 -13.36 9.10 -2.01
C LEU A 15 -14.20 7.97 -1.42
N GLY A 16 -15.46 7.85 -1.86
CA GLY A 16 -16.35 6.75 -1.46
C GLY A 16 -15.81 5.39 -1.90
N LEU A 17 -15.31 5.27 -3.13
CA LEU A 17 -14.66 4.05 -3.62
C LEU A 17 -13.38 3.74 -2.85
N ALA A 18 -12.52 4.72 -2.61
CA ALA A 18 -11.28 4.55 -1.85
C ALA A 18 -11.59 4.07 -0.42
N ALA A 19 -12.58 4.67 0.25
CA ALA A 19 -13.02 4.25 1.58
C ALA A 19 -13.62 2.83 1.57
N PHE A 20 -14.45 2.52 0.58
CA PHE A 20 -15.04 1.19 0.41
C PHE A 20 -13.97 0.11 0.19
N SER A 21 -13.04 0.34 -0.74
CA SER A 21 -11.93 -0.58 -1.00
C SER A 21 -11.02 -0.71 0.22
N PHE A 22 -10.67 0.40 0.87
CA PHE A 22 -9.88 0.34 2.09
C PHE A 22 -10.56 -0.51 3.16
N TYR A 23 -11.86 -0.32 3.39
CA TYR A 23 -12.63 -1.14 4.32
C TYR A 23 -12.59 -2.63 3.93
N LEU A 24 -12.89 -2.95 2.66
CA LEU A 24 -12.90 -4.32 2.15
C LEU A 24 -11.53 -5.00 2.33
N LEU A 25 -10.44 -4.30 2.02
CA LEU A 25 -9.07 -4.80 2.12
C LEU A 25 -8.62 -5.00 3.58
N ASN A 26 -9.27 -4.33 4.53
CA ASN A 26 -8.99 -4.46 5.96
C ASN A 26 -9.75 -5.61 6.65
N ILE A 27 -10.77 -6.19 6.02
CA ILE A 27 -11.55 -7.32 6.60
C ILE A 27 -10.64 -8.47 7.11
N PRO A 28 -9.59 -8.92 6.39
CA PRO A 28 -8.70 -9.95 6.90
C PRO A 28 -7.96 -9.55 8.20
N GLY A 29 -7.65 -8.26 8.35
CA GLY A 29 -6.96 -7.68 9.50
C GLY A 29 -7.80 -7.60 10.77
N GLU A 30 -9.12 -7.80 10.69
CA GLU A 30 -10.01 -7.81 11.86
C GLU A 30 -9.76 -9.02 12.78
N LYS A 31 -9.36 -10.16 12.20
CA LYS A 31 -9.18 -11.42 12.93
C LYS A 31 -7.72 -11.72 13.25
N TYR A 32 -6.79 -11.31 12.39
CA TYR A 32 -5.38 -11.63 12.53
C TYR A 32 -4.50 -10.43 12.17
N ARG A 33 -3.60 -10.04 13.08
CA ARG A 33 -2.56 -9.02 12.86
C ARG A 33 -1.24 -9.66 12.49
N VAL A 34 -1.25 -10.49 11.45
CA VAL A 34 -0.07 -11.18 10.93
C VAL A 34 0.08 -10.90 9.46
N LEU A 35 1.31 -10.94 8.97
CA LEU A 35 1.61 -10.85 7.54
C LEU A 35 0.90 -11.98 6.78
N THR A 36 0.26 -11.65 5.65
CA THR A 36 -0.67 -12.55 4.97
C THR A 36 -0.14 -13.18 3.69
N THR A 37 1.08 -12.81 3.26
CA THR A 37 1.82 -13.49 2.18
C THR A 37 3.18 -13.99 2.69
N SER A 38 3.74 -15.02 2.03
CA SER A 38 5.06 -15.57 2.40
C SER A 38 6.16 -14.52 2.29
N ASP A 39 6.10 -13.72 1.23
CA ASP A 39 7.19 -12.82 0.85
C ASP A 39 7.13 -11.53 1.68
N SER A 40 5.96 -11.18 2.21
CA SER A 40 5.77 -10.09 3.17
C SER A 40 6.74 -10.17 4.35
N GLY A 41 7.01 -11.37 4.87
CA GLY A 41 7.93 -11.56 6.00
C GLY A 41 9.37 -11.17 5.66
N PHE A 42 9.79 -11.42 4.42
CA PHE A 42 11.12 -11.04 3.94
C PHE A 42 11.25 -9.52 3.81
N PHE A 43 10.28 -8.85 3.16
CA PHE A 43 10.32 -7.39 3.01
C PHE A 43 10.12 -6.64 4.32
N ALA A 44 9.26 -7.13 5.22
CA ALA A 44 9.10 -6.56 6.55
C ALA A 44 10.39 -6.66 7.37
N GLY A 45 11.09 -7.80 7.28
CA GLY A 45 12.41 -7.98 7.87
C GLY A 45 13.46 -7.01 7.34
N ILE A 46 13.47 -6.76 6.03
CA ILE A 46 14.31 -5.72 5.42
C ILE A 46 13.93 -4.34 5.98
N ALA A 47 12.64 -4.01 6.11
CA ALA A 47 12.20 -2.73 6.66
C ALA A 47 12.65 -2.54 8.12
N GLU A 48 12.60 -3.58 8.96
CA GLU A 48 13.11 -3.54 10.33
C GLU A 48 14.62 -3.26 10.40
N GLU A 49 15.41 -3.95 9.57
CA GLU A 49 16.87 -3.76 9.50
C GLU A 49 17.23 -2.37 8.95
N LEU A 50 16.53 -1.88 7.92
CA LEU A 50 16.69 -0.50 7.42
C LEU A 50 16.40 0.52 8.52
N ASN A 51 15.30 0.32 9.25
CA ASN A 51 14.89 1.24 10.30
C ASN A 51 15.86 1.25 11.49
N SER A 52 16.37 0.09 11.90
CA SER A 52 17.32 -0.01 13.01
C SER A 52 18.72 0.50 12.65
N ARG A 53 19.19 0.28 11.42
CA ARG A 53 20.53 0.69 10.97
C ARG A 53 20.60 2.12 10.43
N ASN A 54 19.46 2.75 10.14
CA ASN A 54 19.40 4.05 9.44
C ASN A 54 20.07 4.04 8.06
N GLY A 55 20.02 2.93 7.32
CA GLY A 55 20.67 2.84 6.02
C GLY A 55 20.42 1.51 5.32
N PHE A 56 20.82 1.47 4.04
CA PHE A 56 20.74 0.29 3.20
C PHE A 56 21.58 -0.87 3.73
N MET A 57 21.25 -2.09 3.28
CA MET A 57 22.01 -3.30 3.57
C MET A 57 22.27 -4.09 2.29
N ASP A 58 23.42 -4.77 2.25
CA ASP A 58 23.77 -5.66 1.14
C ASP A 58 23.36 -7.12 1.42
N ARG A 59 23.05 -7.44 2.69
CA ARG A 59 22.60 -8.76 3.14
C ARG A 59 21.60 -8.66 4.27
N TYR A 60 20.55 -9.49 4.20
CA TYR A 60 19.59 -9.68 5.27
C TYR A 60 20.01 -10.86 6.16
N PRO A 61 20.44 -10.63 7.42
CA PRO A 61 21.08 -11.64 8.25
C PRO A 61 20.12 -12.71 8.78
N ARG A 62 18.83 -12.40 8.89
CA ARG A 62 17.82 -13.35 9.39
C ARG A 62 17.32 -14.33 8.31
N SER A 63 17.70 -14.12 7.05
CA SER A 63 17.46 -15.09 5.98
C SER A 63 18.72 -15.91 5.75
N HIS A 64 18.59 -17.23 5.62
CA HIS A 64 19.72 -18.14 5.35
C HIS A 64 20.90 -17.97 6.32
N ALA A 65 20.62 -18.10 7.61
CA ALA A 65 21.65 -18.09 8.65
C ALA A 65 22.68 -19.22 8.45
N PRO A 66 23.96 -19.01 8.79
CA PRO A 66 24.52 -17.79 9.41
C PRO A 66 24.97 -16.71 8.40
N THR A 67 24.96 -17.01 7.09
CA THR A 67 25.61 -16.16 6.09
C THR A 67 24.78 -14.96 5.64
N GLY A 68 23.48 -14.97 5.90
CA GLY A 68 22.55 -13.98 5.38
C GLY A 68 22.21 -14.24 3.90
N TRP A 69 21.12 -13.65 3.43
CA TRP A 69 20.78 -13.64 2.01
C TRP A 69 21.16 -12.29 1.38
N PRO A 70 21.81 -12.25 0.20
CA PRO A 70 22.06 -11.00 -0.52
C PRO A 70 20.78 -10.23 -0.83
N VAL A 71 20.81 -8.91 -0.65
CA VAL A 71 19.67 -8.03 -0.91
C VAL A 71 20.10 -6.98 -1.93
N GLY A 72 19.39 -6.92 -3.06
CA GLY A 72 19.64 -5.91 -4.08
C GLY A 72 19.00 -4.57 -3.75
N VAL A 73 19.36 -3.53 -4.52
CA VAL A 73 18.70 -2.21 -4.42
C VAL A 73 17.20 -2.31 -4.73
N GLN A 74 16.84 -3.13 -5.72
CA GLN A 74 15.44 -3.37 -6.11
C GLN A 74 14.57 -3.97 -5.00
N ASP A 75 15.16 -4.71 -4.07
CA ASP A 75 14.45 -5.37 -2.98
C ASP A 75 14.20 -4.42 -1.79
N GLN A 76 14.86 -3.26 -1.78
CA GLN A 76 14.86 -2.29 -0.68
C GLN A 76 13.97 -1.07 -0.94
N GLY A 77 13.49 -0.87 -2.18
CA GLY A 77 12.67 0.29 -2.55
C GLY A 77 11.38 0.41 -1.73
N GLN A 78 10.54 -0.62 -1.76
CA GLN A 78 9.31 -0.66 -0.96
C GLN A 78 9.57 -0.60 0.56
N PRO A 79 10.49 -1.41 1.14
CA PRO A 79 10.88 -1.30 2.53
C PRO A 79 11.34 0.11 2.95
N LEU A 80 12.14 0.77 2.12
CA LEU A 80 12.62 2.13 2.39
C LEU A 80 11.47 3.12 2.47
N LEU A 81 10.56 3.09 1.50
CA LEU A 81 9.40 3.99 1.48
C LEU A 81 8.49 3.77 2.69
N ALA A 82 8.28 2.50 3.10
CA ALA A 82 7.54 2.17 4.31
C ALA A 82 8.20 2.73 5.58
N VAL A 83 9.54 2.63 5.69
CA VAL A 83 10.29 3.19 6.82
C VAL A 83 10.23 4.73 6.82
N MET A 84 10.33 5.37 5.66
CA MET A 84 10.19 6.83 5.54
C MET A 84 8.80 7.29 6.00
N LEU A 85 7.74 6.60 5.54
CA LEU A 85 6.37 6.88 5.96
C LEU A 85 6.20 6.68 7.48
N TYR A 86 6.68 5.55 8.00
CA TYR A 86 6.68 5.27 9.44
C TYR A 86 7.34 6.37 10.26
N ARG A 87 8.53 6.85 9.85
CA ARG A 87 9.23 7.93 10.57
C ARG A 87 8.48 9.24 10.53
N GLY A 88 7.89 9.58 9.37
CA GLY A 88 7.06 10.78 9.24
C GLY A 88 5.81 10.73 10.12
N VAL A 89 5.12 9.59 10.13
CA VAL A 89 3.90 9.40 10.92
C VAL A 89 4.21 9.32 12.42
N SER A 90 5.24 8.56 12.83
CA SER A 90 5.59 8.38 14.25
C SER A 90 6.14 9.66 14.89
N ALA A 91 6.71 10.59 14.10
CA ALA A 91 7.08 11.92 14.58
C ALA A 91 5.88 12.77 15.05
N VAL A 92 4.68 12.53 14.48
CA VAL A 92 3.44 13.22 14.86
C VAL A 92 2.61 12.37 15.84
N PHE A 93 2.63 11.05 15.65
CA PHE A 93 1.86 10.08 16.43
C PHE A 93 2.80 9.01 17.02
N PRO A 94 3.42 9.26 18.18
CA PRO A 94 4.47 8.39 18.76
C PRO A 94 4.01 6.96 19.08
N GLY A 95 2.70 6.71 19.14
CA GLY A 95 2.14 5.37 19.37
C GLY A 95 2.12 4.47 18.13
N VAL A 96 2.38 5.01 16.93
CA VAL A 96 2.41 4.23 15.69
C VAL A 96 3.69 3.42 15.62
N GLN A 97 3.56 2.12 15.32
CA GLN A 97 4.67 1.20 15.12
C GLN A 97 4.93 0.98 13.62
N LEU A 98 6.15 0.52 13.28
CA LEU A 98 6.49 0.18 11.89
C LEU A 98 5.53 -0.87 11.31
N MET A 99 5.14 -1.86 12.12
CA MET A 99 4.19 -2.90 11.70
C MET A 99 2.80 -2.35 11.39
N ASP A 100 2.36 -1.25 11.99
CA ASP A 100 1.07 -0.62 11.65
C ASP A 100 1.10 -0.09 10.21
N VAL A 101 2.24 0.52 9.82
CA VAL A 101 2.45 1.03 8.46
C VAL A 101 2.57 -0.11 7.46
N ILE A 102 3.35 -1.16 7.79
CA ILE A 102 3.51 -2.34 6.94
C ILE A 102 2.16 -3.02 6.69
N ASN A 103 1.35 -3.17 7.74
CA ASN A 103 0.04 -3.81 7.63
C ASN A 103 -0.96 -3.03 6.75
N LEU A 104 -0.86 -1.71 6.75
CA LEU A 104 -1.73 -0.81 5.98
C LEU A 104 -1.15 -0.39 4.64
N TRP A 105 0.07 -0.82 4.31
CA TRP A 105 0.81 -0.41 3.12
C TRP A 105 0.00 -0.59 1.83
N SER A 106 -0.40 -1.82 1.55
CA SER A 106 -1.08 -2.17 0.31
C SER A 106 -2.52 -1.64 0.23
N PRO A 107 -3.33 -1.67 1.31
CA PRO A 107 -4.62 -0.98 1.33
C PRO A 107 -4.52 0.52 1.02
N LEU A 108 -3.50 1.19 1.55
CA LEU A 108 -3.28 2.63 1.34
C LEU A 108 -2.86 2.92 -0.10
N LEU A 109 -1.91 2.16 -0.65
CA LEU A 109 -1.48 2.31 -2.05
C LEU A 109 -2.64 2.00 -3.00
N PHE A 110 -3.44 0.98 -2.74
CA PHE A 110 -4.59 0.65 -3.57
C PHE A 110 -5.65 1.76 -3.59
N ALA A 111 -5.92 2.39 -2.44
CA ALA A 111 -6.81 3.54 -2.36
C ALA A 111 -6.32 4.71 -3.24
N ILE A 112 -5.01 4.98 -3.26
CA ILE A 112 -4.40 6.00 -4.12
C ILE A 112 -4.46 5.57 -5.60
N PHE A 113 -4.21 4.29 -5.88
CA PHE A 113 -4.23 3.73 -7.23
C PHE A 113 -5.57 3.92 -7.94
N LEU A 114 -6.70 3.86 -7.23
CA LEU A 114 -8.02 4.13 -7.82
C LEU A 114 -8.12 5.53 -8.46
N PHE A 115 -7.45 6.53 -7.89
CA PHE A 115 -7.39 7.86 -8.50
C PHE A 115 -6.56 7.84 -9.79
N ALA A 116 -5.45 7.11 -9.82
CA ALA A 116 -4.64 6.95 -11.03
C ALA A 116 -5.43 6.24 -12.15
N VAL A 117 -6.14 5.15 -11.82
CA VAL A 117 -7.03 4.45 -12.76
C VAL A 117 -8.10 5.37 -13.33
N PHE A 118 -8.75 6.15 -12.47
CA PHE A 118 -9.73 7.15 -12.90
C PHE A 118 -9.12 8.14 -13.89
N LEU A 119 -7.96 8.72 -13.55
CA LEU A 119 -7.30 9.72 -14.39
C LEU A 119 -6.92 9.14 -15.75
N ILE A 120 -6.31 7.95 -15.80
CA ILE A 120 -5.92 7.30 -17.05
C ILE A 120 -7.13 7.06 -17.95
N ALA A 121 -8.20 6.44 -17.43
CA ALA A 121 -9.38 6.15 -18.22
C ALA A 121 -10.18 7.41 -18.60
N ARG A 122 -10.13 8.46 -17.76
CA ARG A 122 -10.71 9.77 -18.10
C ARG A 122 -10.04 10.39 -19.30
N GLU A 123 -8.71 10.35 -19.39
CA GLU A 123 -7.99 10.91 -20.54
C GLU A 123 -8.31 10.14 -21.84
N LEU A 124 -8.66 8.85 -21.75
CA LEU A 124 -8.97 8.02 -22.93
C LEU A 124 -10.42 8.18 -23.42
N ALA A 125 -11.40 8.28 -22.52
CA ALA A 125 -12.82 8.23 -22.89
C ALA A 125 -13.74 9.08 -22.00
N GLY A 126 -13.19 10.06 -21.27
CA GLY A 126 -13.94 11.01 -20.46
C GLY A 126 -14.36 10.50 -19.07
N ASP A 127 -15.02 11.36 -18.30
CA ASP A 127 -15.30 11.12 -16.87
C ASP A 127 -16.05 9.82 -16.59
N LEU A 128 -16.99 9.42 -17.46
CA LEU A 128 -17.77 8.20 -17.26
C LEU A 128 -16.90 6.95 -17.38
N ALA A 129 -15.96 6.94 -18.33
CA ALA A 129 -14.97 5.86 -18.46
C ALA A 129 -14.03 5.83 -17.25
N GLY A 130 -13.59 7.01 -16.78
CA GLY A 130 -12.83 7.15 -15.54
C GLY A 130 -13.55 6.52 -14.35
N CYS A 131 -14.82 6.88 -14.15
CA CYS A 131 -15.62 6.36 -13.05
C CYS A 131 -15.83 4.84 -13.15
N ALA A 132 -16.15 4.34 -14.34
CA ALA A 132 -16.33 2.91 -14.58
C ALA A 132 -15.05 2.11 -14.32
N ALA A 133 -13.90 2.58 -14.82
CA ALA A 133 -12.62 1.93 -14.60
C ALA A 133 -12.25 1.86 -13.11
N ALA A 134 -12.41 2.95 -12.37
CA ALA A 134 -12.17 2.98 -10.93
C ALA A 134 -13.10 2.02 -10.16
N PHE A 135 -14.38 1.95 -10.54
CA PHE A 135 -15.32 0.98 -9.96
C PHE A 135 -14.87 -0.46 -10.21
N PHE A 136 -14.59 -0.83 -11.46
CA PHE A 136 -14.19 -2.20 -11.78
C PHE A 136 -12.87 -2.59 -11.09
N ALA A 137 -11.90 -1.67 -11.03
CA ALA A 137 -10.67 -1.89 -10.28
C ALA A 137 -10.96 -2.16 -8.79
N SER A 138 -11.86 -1.37 -8.18
CA SER A 138 -12.20 -1.46 -6.75
C SER A 138 -12.80 -2.81 -6.30
N VAL A 139 -13.35 -3.59 -7.25
CA VAL A 139 -14.05 -4.87 -6.98
C VAL A 139 -13.35 -6.10 -7.59
N LEU A 140 -12.21 -5.91 -8.26
CA LEU A 140 -11.52 -7.01 -8.95
C LEU A 140 -10.82 -7.92 -7.94
N VAL A 141 -11.23 -9.19 -7.90
CA VAL A 141 -10.79 -10.18 -6.89
C VAL A 141 -9.26 -10.33 -6.85
N GLY A 142 -8.60 -10.32 -8.01
CA GLY A 142 -7.15 -10.42 -8.10
C GLY A 142 -6.44 -9.26 -7.39
N SER A 143 -6.84 -8.02 -7.67
CA SER A 143 -6.30 -6.83 -7.01
C SER A 143 -6.55 -6.84 -5.51
N ILE A 144 -7.73 -7.31 -5.09
CA ILE A 144 -8.10 -7.43 -3.68
C ILE A 144 -7.20 -8.42 -2.94
N TYR A 145 -6.86 -9.56 -3.55
CA TYR A 145 -6.04 -10.58 -2.91
C TYR A 145 -4.62 -10.08 -2.57
N TRP A 146 -3.99 -9.35 -3.49
CA TRP A 146 -2.62 -8.85 -3.34
C TRP A 146 -2.54 -7.53 -2.56
N CYS A 147 -3.63 -6.76 -2.51
CA CYS A 147 -3.64 -5.46 -1.83
C CYS A 147 -4.29 -5.48 -0.44
N LYS A 148 -4.63 -6.66 0.09
CA LYS A 148 -5.27 -6.80 1.41
C LYS A 148 -4.34 -6.39 2.55
N PHE A 149 -4.92 -6.23 3.73
CA PHE A 149 -4.19 -5.98 4.97
C PHE A 149 -3.03 -6.98 5.18
N ALA A 150 -1.89 -6.43 5.55
CA ALA A 150 -0.66 -7.16 5.84
C ALA A 150 -0.10 -8.00 4.68
N ALA A 151 -0.54 -7.76 3.44
CA ALA A 151 0.11 -8.24 2.23
C ALA A 151 1.18 -7.22 1.80
N PHE A 152 2.30 -7.19 2.54
CA PHE A 152 3.44 -6.32 2.27
C PHE A 152 4.34 -6.89 1.17
N ASP A 153 3.76 -7.03 -0.02
CA ASP A 153 4.38 -7.65 -1.18
C ASP A 153 4.60 -6.65 -2.31
N ARG A 154 5.34 -7.04 -3.34
CA ARG A 154 5.75 -6.13 -4.43
C ARG A 154 4.60 -5.70 -5.32
N GLU A 155 3.56 -6.52 -5.43
CA GLU A 155 2.43 -6.30 -6.33
C GLU A 155 1.63 -5.02 -6.02
N ALA A 156 1.79 -4.48 -4.81
CA ALA A 156 1.15 -3.23 -4.41
C ALA A 156 1.82 -1.97 -4.98
N LEU A 157 3.05 -2.08 -5.51
CA LEU A 157 3.89 -0.96 -5.97
C LEU A 157 4.21 -1.05 -7.46
#